data_AF-A0A0M3I1G9-F1
#
_entry.id   AF-A0A0M3I1G9-F1
#
_cell.length_a   1.000
_cell.length_b   1.000
_cell.length_c   1.000
_cell.angle_alpha   90.00
_cell.angle_beta   90.00
_cell.angle_gamma   90.00
#
_symmetry.space_group_name_H-M   'P 1'
#
loop_
_entity.id
_entity.type
_entity.pdbx_description
1 polymer ?
#
loop_
_entity_poly.entity_id
_entity_poly.type
_entity_poly.pdbx_seq_one_letter_code
_entity_poly.pdbx_strand_id
1 'polypeptide(L)'
;MLENLLIALLYIIMNTIALVAGIIIIAAIILEHSLRRSQCYQMMLYICILDTIQAFIALISGFLTIWPLKNELSTKFLWILSMLIAAAFFVVFLTPNVTMRYDPSTYTWRYVRSSEAFVVAMTEACSLTPLSVISFVNYIIILFSINRKKRSHNLQMNSISSSEKRILIQSIALFSLTTTGVFFDFFNFYLLPATKWMYFMLNLIRQTCIVMVPLLNLLFNVSLRMKALEFIKYAGNRLWGSPTALRCTTIASTNHAATKLGTPQLRNQSQLPNPA
;
A
#
# COMPACT_ATOMS: atom_id res chain seq x y z
N MET A 1 -25.00 -16.68 -15.30
CA MET A 1 -24.59 -15.45 -16.01
C MET A 1 -24.62 -14.23 -15.08
N LEU A 2 -25.75 -13.93 -14.43
CA LEU A 2 -25.86 -12.82 -13.48
C LEU A 2 -24.84 -12.90 -12.32
N GLU A 3 -24.64 -14.09 -11.75
CA GLU A 3 -23.68 -14.32 -10.67
C GLU A 3 -22.25 -13.89 -11.04
N ASN A 4 -21.73 -14.38 -12.18
CA ASN A 4 -20.40 -14.03 -12.66
C ASN A 4 -20.26 -12.53 -12.92
N LEU A 5 -21.31 -11.89 -13.44
CA LEU A 5 -21.33 -10.45 -13.70
C LEU A 5 -21.22 -9.66 -12.38
N LEU A 6 -21.99 -10.02 -11.36
CA LEU A 6 -21.95 -9.36 -10.05
C LEU A 6 -20.59 -9.52 -9.38
N ILE A 7 -20.04 -10.73 -9.40
CA ILE A 7 -18.71 -11.02 -8.82
C ILE A 7 -17.63 -10.23 -9.56
N ALA A 8 -17.64 -10.25 -10.89
CA ALA A 8 -16.68 -9.51 -11.67
C ALA A 8 -16.76 -8.00 -11.44
N LEU A 9 -17.98 -7.44 -11.39
CA LEU A 9 -18.20 -6.02 -11.11
C LEU A 9 -17.62 -5.64 -9.73
N LEU A 10 -17.83 -6.48 -8.72
CA LEU A 10 -17.28 -6.28 -7.38
C LEU A 10 -15.74 -6.22 -7.43
N TYR A 11 -15.08 -7.18 -8.09
CA TYR A 11 -13.63 -7.16 -8.26
C TYR A 11 -13.15 -5.93 -9.02
N ILE A 12 -13.83 -5.54 -10.09
CA ILE A 12 -13.47 -4.35 -10.88
C ILE A 12 -13.54 -3.10 -9.99
N ILE A 13 -14.66 -2.88 -9.29
CA ILE A 13 -14.85 -1.71 -8.43
C ILE A 13 -13.77 -1.67 -7.33
N MET A 14 -13.57 -2.78 -6.62
CA MET A 14 -12.58 -2.86 -5.55
C MET A 14 -11.17 -2.53 -6.05
N ASN A 15 -10.76 -3.14 -7.17
CA ASN A 15 -9.42 -2.91 -7.73
C ASN A 15 -9.26 -1.52 -8.33
N THR A 16 -10.30 -0.94 -8.94
CA THR A 16 -10.28 0.45 -9.41
C THR A 16 -10.08 1.40 -8.24
N ILE A 17 -10.77 1.20 -7.11
CA ILE A 17 -10.58 2.01 -5.90
C ILE A 17 -9.13 1.91 -5.40
N ALA A 18 -8.59 0.69 -5.30
CA ALA A 18 -7.22 0.47 -4.87
C ALA A 18 -6.20 1.13 -5.81
N LEU A 19 -6.38 0.99 -7.13
CA LEU A 19 -5.51 1.60 -8.14
C LEU A 19 -5.52 3.13 -8.06
N VAL A 20 -6.70 3.74 -7.96
CA VAL A 20 -6.82 5.20 -7.83
C VAL A 20 -6.14 5.67 -6.55
N ALA A 21 -6.38 5.00 -5.42
CA ALA A 21 -5.73 5.33 -4.16
C ALA A 21 -4.20 5.16 -4.25
N GLY A 22 -3.71 4.06 -4.82
CA GLY A 22 -2.29 3.78 -5.02
C GLY A 22 -1.61 4.83 -5.89
N ILE A 23 -2.20 5.19 -7.03
CA ILE A 23 -1.68 6.23 -7.94
C ILE A 23 -1.60 7.57 -7.24
N ILE A 24 -2.61 7.96 -6.46
CA ILE A 24 -2.60 9.21 -5.70
C ILE A 24 -1.46 9.23 -4.68
N ILE A 25 -1.26 8.13 -3.93
CA ILE A 25 -0.17 8.01 -2.95
C ILE A 25 1.19 8.09 -3.65
N ILE A 26 1.39 7.33 -4.73
CA ILE A 26 2.62 7.32 -5.53
C ILE A 26 2.92 8.73 -6.04
N ALA A 27 1.93 9.40 -6.64
CA ALA A 27 2.07 10.77 -7.14
C ALA A 27 2.40 11.75 -6.01
N ALA A 28 1.73 11.65 -4.86
CA ALA A 28 1.99 12.52 -3.70
C ALA A 28 3.43 12.36 -3.19
N ILE A 29 3.93 11.13 -3.08
CA ILE A 29 5.33 10.88 -2.67
C ILE A 29 6.30 11.35 -3.75
N ILE A 30 6.04 11.03 -5.03
CA ILE A 30 6.93 11.39 -6.14
C ILE A 30 6.98 12.90 -6.36
N LEU A 31 5.93 13.67 -6.10
CA LEU A 31 5.96 15.13 -6.30
C LEU A 31 6.62 15.87 -5.13
N GLU A 32 6.45 15.39 -3.91
CA GLU A 32 6.90 16.07 -2.70
C GLU A 32 8.34 15.68 -2.32
N HIS A 33 9.31 16.57 -2.60
CA HIS A 33 10.73 16.33 -2.33
C HIS A 33 11.01 15.98 -0.85
N SER A 34 10.28 16.60 0.09
CA SER A 34 10.45 16.35 1.52
C SER A 34 10.10 14.90 1.90
N LEU A 35 9.08 14.31 1.28
CA LEU A 35 8.67 12.92 1.50
C LEU A 35 9.68 11.95 0.87
N ARG A 36 10.13 12.21 -0.37
CA ARG A 36 11.10 11.34 -1.08
C ARG A 36 12.42 11.15 -0.34
N ARG A 37 12.84 12.13 0.46
CA ARG A 37 14.11 12.06 1.22
C ARG A 37 14.03 11.13 2.44
N SER A 38 12.83 10.82 2.92
CA SER A 38 12.65 9.95 4.09
C SER A 38 12.61 8.48 3.70
N GLN A 39 13.46 7.66 4.32
CA GLN A 39 13.55 6.22 4.06
C GLN A 39 12.21 5.49 4.27
N CYS A 40 11.40 5.91 5.24
CA CYS A 40 10.08 5.32 5.49
C CYS A 40 9.13 5.52 4.30
N TYR A 41 9.11 6.72 3.72
CA TYR A 41 8.29 7.01 2.54
C TYR A 41 8.84 6.36 1.26
N GLN A 42 10.16 6.14 1.17
CA GLN A 42 10.74 5.36 0.08
C GLN A 42 10.31 3.90 0.14
N MET A 43 10.37 3.26 1.32
CA MET A 43 9.85 1.90 1.50
C MET A 43 8.35 1.83 1.20
N MET A 44 7.57 2.80 1.70
CA MET A 44 6.14 2.89 1.42
C MET A 44 5.86 3.06 -0.09
N LEU A 45 6.67 3.84 -0.80
CA LEU A 45 6.56 4.00 -2.26
C LEU A 45 6.75 2.67 -2.99
N TYR A 46 7.78 1.90 -2.64
CA TYR A 46 8.00 0.58 -3.24
C TYR A 46 6.83 -0.38 -2.96
N ILE A 47 6.35 -0.43 -1.72
CA ILE A 47 5.19 -1.24 -1.35
C ILE A 47 3.96 -0.82 -2.17
N CYS A 48 3.66 0.48 -2.25
CA CYS A 48 2.53 0.97 -3.03
C CYS A 48 2.65 0.70 -4.53
N ILE A 49 3.86 0.70 -5.10
CA ILE A 49 4.08 0.31 -6.50
C ILE A 49 3.73 -1.17 -6.69
N LEU A 50 4.22 -2.05 -5.81
CA LEU A 50 3.93 -3.48 -5.87
C LEU A 50 2.42 -3.75 -5.70
N ASP A 51 1.77 -3.08 -4.73
CA ASP A 51 0.32 -3.18 -4.51
C ASP A 51 -0.47 -2.68 -5.73
N THR A 52 -0.01 -1.61 -6.38
CA THR A 52 -0.66 -1.07 -7.60
C THR A 52 -0.54 -2.05 -8.76
N ILE A 53 0.62 -2.68 -8.94
CA ILE A 53 0.81 -3.74 -9.95
C ILE A 53 -0.12 -4.93 -9.64
N GLN A 54 -0.20 -5.36 -8.38
CA GLN A 54 -1.08 -6.44 -7.96
C GLN A 54 -2.56 -6.11 -8.19
N ALA A 55 -3.01 -4.90 -7.84
CA ALA A 55 -4.37 -4.44 -8.08
C ALA A 55 -4.70 -4.37 -9.59
N PHE A 56 -3.71 -4.05 -10.43
CA PHE A 56 -3.88 -4.06 -11.89
C PHE A 56 -4.10 -5.48 -12.43
N ILE A 57 -3.32 -6.47 -11.97
CA ILE A 57 -3.50 -7.88 -12.35
C ILE A 57 -4.89 -8.39 -11.90
N ALA A 58 -5.30 -8.03 -10.68
CA ALA A 58 -6.60 -8.40 -10.14
C ALA A 58 -7.76 -7.71 -10.89
N LEU A 59 -7.57 -6.47 -11.36
CA LEU A 59 -8.52 -5.79 -12.24
C LEU A 59 -8.72 -6.57 -13.55
N ILE A 60 -7.62 -7.00 -14.20
CA ILE A 60 -7.69 -7.85 -15.41
C ILE A 60 -8.47 -9.13 -15.11
N SER A 61 -8.25 -9.76 -13.96
CA SER A 61 -8.97 -10.96 -13.53
C SER A 61 -10.49 -10.74 -13.44
N GLY A 62 -10.91 -9.54 -13.00
CA GLY A 62 -12.32 -9.12 -13.02
C GLY A 62 -12.89 -9.12 -14.44
N PHE A 63 -12.19 -8.50 -15.41
CA PHE A 63 -12.62 -8.51 -16.81
C PHE A 63 -12.69 -9.92 -17.42
N LEU A 64 -11.72 -10.78 -17.10
CA LEU A 64 -11.70 -12.18 -17.54
C LEU A 64 -12.85 -13.01 -16.97
N THR A 65 -13.43 -12.58 -15.86
CA THR A 65 -14.61 -13.23 -15.30
C THR A 65 -15.88 -12.89 -16.07
N ILE A 66 -15.98 -11.68 -16.65
CA ILE A 66 -17.10 -11.26 -17.51
C ILE A 66 -16.97 -11.90 -18.89
N TRP A 67 -15.76 -11.83 -19.47
CA TRP A 67 -15.44 -12.37 -20.79
C TRP A 67 -14.43 -13.51 -20.65
N PRO A 68 -14.88 -14.70 -20.22
CA PRO A 68 -13.99 -15.86 -20.17
C PRO A 68 -13.46 -16.14 -21.57
N LEU A 69 -12.14 -16.25 -21.67
CA LEU A 69 -11.46 -16.47 -22.93
C LEU A 69 -11.83 -17.85 -23.46
N LYS A 70 -12.67 -17.88 -24.50
CA LYS A 70 -13.00 -19.12 -25.22
C LYS A 70 -11.88 -19.53 -26.18
N ASN A 71 -11.01 -18.59 -26.55
CA ASN A 71 -9.91 -18.81 -27.50
C ASN A 71 -8.61 -19.08 -26.76
N GLU A 72 -7.98 -20.20 -27.10
CA GLU A 72 -6.72 -20.68 -26.50
C GLU A 72 -5.58 -19.64 -26.64
N LEU A 73 -5.54 -18.89 -27.75
CA LEU A 73 -4.55 -17.85 -28.05
C LEU A 73 -4.61 -16.67 -27.08
N SER A 74 -5.82 -16.19 -26.73
CA SER A 74 -5.97 -15.07 -25.79
C SER A 74 -5.55 -15.47 -24.38
N THR A 75 -5.83 -16.71 -23.98
CA THR A 75 -5.38 -17.26 -22.71
C THR A 75 -3.85 -17.37 -22.66
N LYS A 76 -3.22 -17.78 -23.77
CA LYS A 76 -1.75 -17.81 -23.90
C LYS A 76 -1.14 -16.42 -23.79
N PHE A 77 -1.71 -15.39 -24.42
CA PHE A 77 -1.19 -14.02 -24.35
C PHE A 77 -1.31 -13.41 -22.94
N LEU A 78 -2.45 -13.55 -22.28
CA LEU A 78 -2.66 -13.08 -20.91
C LEU A 78 -1.83 -13.86 -19.90
N TRP A 79 -1.64 -15.15 -20.13
CA TRP A 79 -0.69 -15.95 -19.37
C TRP A 79 0.74 -15.44 -19.57
N ILE A 80 1.19 -15.16 -20.80
CA ILE A 80 2.53 -14.58 -21.05
C ILE A 80 2.69 -13.22 -20.37
N LEU A 81 1.69 -12.34 -20.43
CA LEU A 81 1.74 -11.02 -19.77
C LEU A 81 1.77 -11.16 -18.24
N SER A 82 0.93 -12.03 -17.68
CA SER A 82 0.96 -12.39 -16.26
C SER A 82 2.29 -13.02 -15.87
N MET A 83 2.87 -13.86 -16.74
CA MET A 83 4.16 -14.51 -16.55
C MET A 83 5.32 -13.54 -16.73
N LEU A 84 5.21 -12.45 -17.48
CA LEU A 84 6.24 -11.41 -17.58
C LEU A 84 6.24 -10.53 -16.32
N ILE A 85 5.05 -10.17 -15.85
CA ILE A 85 4.88 -9.43 -14.59
C ILE A 85 5.30 -10.30 -13.41
N ALA A 86 4.91 -11.59 -13.42
CA ALA A 86 5.37 -12.57 -12.47
C ALA A 86 6.86 -12.83 -12.63
N ALA A 87 7.43 -12.97 -13.85
CA ALA A 87 8.86 -13.22 -14.10
C ALA A 87 9.76 -12.10 -13.58
N ALA A 88 9.32 -10.84 -13.64
CA ALA A 88 10.02 -9.75 -12.95
C ALA A 88 10.09 -9.98 -11.43
N PHE A 89 9.08 -10.62 -10.84
CA PHE A 89 9.02 -11.09 -9.46
C PHE A 89 9.70 -12.47 -9.24
N PHE A 90 9.70 -13.32 -10.26
CA PHE A 90 10.07 -14.74 -10.25
C PHE A 90 11.55 -14.94 -10.57
N VAL A 91 12.20 -14.00 -11.25
CA VAL A 91 13.67 -13.92 -11.36
C VAL A 91 14.30 -13.77 -9.96
N VAL A 92 13.52 -13.36 -8.95
CA VAL A 92 13.89 -13.34 -7.53
C VAL A 92 13.48 -14.63 -6.78
N PHE A 93 12.58 -15.47 -7.31
CA PHE A 93 12.00 -16.67 -6.66
C PHE A 93 12.10 -17.99 -7.47
N LEU A 94 13.04 -18.04 -8.43
CA LEU A 94 13.22 -19.07 -9.46
C LEU A 94 12.98 -20.53 -9.01
N THR A 95 11.81 -21.10 -9.33
CA THR A 95 11.64 -22.54 -9.61
C THR A 95 10.53 -22.73 -10.66
N PRO A 96 10.84 -23.14 -11.92
CA PRO A 96 9.90 -23.17 -13.04
C PRO A 96 8.80 -24.26 -12.96
N ASN A 97 8.72 -25.03 -11.87
CA ASN A 97 7.81 -26.17 -11.78
C ASN A 97 6.44 -25.84 -11.14
N VAL A 98 6.22 -24.60 -10.69
CA VAL A 98 4.95 -24.21 -10.05
C VAL A 98 4.17 -23.27 -10.95
N THR A 99 3.07 -23.78 -11.52
CA THR A 99 2.16 -23.00 -12.37
C THR A 99 0.95 -22.52 -11.57
N MET A 100 0.69 -21.21 -11.59
CA MET A 100 -0.59 -20.63 -11.18
C MET A 100 -1.52 -20.46 -12.38
N ARG A 101 -2.80 -20.82 -12.21
CA ARG A 101 -3.85 -20.65 -13.22
C ARG A 101 -5.07 -19.98 -12.60
N TYR A 102 -5.67 -19.03 -13.33
CA TYR A 102 -6.97 -18.48 -12.97
C TYR A 102 -8.07 -19.49 -13.30
N ASP A 103 -8.88 -19.86 -12.29
CA ASP A 103 -10.02 -20.76 -12.43
C ASP A 103 -11.33 -19.97 -12.39
N PRO A 104 -12.00 -19.77 -13.55
CA PRO A 104 -13.22 -18.97 -13.62
C PRO A 104 -14.42 -19.64 -12.94
N SER A 105 -14.36 -20.94 -12.64
CA SER A 105 -15.45 -21.64 -11.92
C SER A 105 -15.51 -21.25 -10.44
N THR A 106 -14.38 -20.81 -9.90
CA THR A 106 -14.19 -20.48 -8.48
C THR A 106 -13.74 -19.05 -8.25
N TYR A 107 -13.48 -18.29 -9.31
CA TYR A 107 -13.04 -16.90 -9.29
C TYR A 107 -11.74 -16.69 -8.51
N THR A 108 -10.83 -17.66 -8.59
CA THR A 108 -9.57 -17.64 -7.82
C THR A 108 -8.37 -17.99 -8.68
N TRP A 109 -7.23 -17.40 -8.37
CA TRP A 109 -5.93 -17.86 -8.82
C TRP A 109 -5.52 -19.06 -7.98
N ARG A 110 -5.19 -20.17 -8.63
CA ARG A 110 -4.85 -21.41 -7.95
C ARG A 110 -3.55 -21.99 -8.45
N TYR A 111 -2.80 -22.59 -7.53
CA TYR A 111 -1.77 -23.53 -7.92
C TYR A 111 -2.41 -24.75 -8.57
N VAL A 112 -1.84 -25.18 -9.70
CA VAL A 112 -2.16 -26.50 -10.26
C VAL A 112 -1.70 -27.55 -9.24
N ARG A 113 -2.58 -28.45 -8.82
CA ARG A 113 -2.30 -29.44 -7.76
C ARG A 113 -1.16 -30.35 -8.19
N SER A 114 0.03 -30.09 -7.66
CA SER A 114 1.23 -30.91 -7.82
C SER A 114 2.00 -30.96 -6.50
N SER A 115 2.91 -31.94 -6.36
CA SER A 115 3.81 -32.04 -5.21
C SER A 115 4.66 -30.79 -5.01
N GLU A 116 5.08 -30.17 -6.11
CA GLU A 116 5.94 -28.98 -6.13
C GLU A 116 5.17 -27.74 -5.67
N ALA A 117 3.91 -27.60 -6.13
CA ALA A 117 3.02 -26.55 -5.66
C ALA A 117 2.78 -26.63 -4.15
N PHE A 118 2.68 -27.86 -3.60
CA PHE A 118 2.57 -28.07 -2.16
C PHE A 118 3.80 -27.57 -1.41
N VAL A 119 5.00 -27.95 -1.87
CA VAL A 119 6.26 -27.51 -1.25
C VAL A 119 6.39 -25.99 -1.30
N VAL A 120 6.01 -25.34 -2.41
CA VAL A 120 6.03 -23.87 -2.51
C VAL A 120 5.03 -23.22 -1.56
N ALA A 121 3.77 -23.68 -1.53
CA ALA A 121 2.78 -23.14 -0.61
C ALA A 121 3.18 -23.33 0.86
N MET A 122 3.77 -24.49 1.20
CA MET A 122 4.30 -24.75 2.54
C MET A 122 5.49 -23.83 2.85
N THR A 123 6.40 -23.64 1.90
CA THR A 123 7.57 -22.75 2.06
C THR A 123 7.13 -21.31 2.26
N GLU A 124 6.15 -20.85 1.48
CA GLU A 124 5.56 -19.51 1.62
C GLU A 124 4.93 -19.34 3.00
N ALA A 125 4.08 -20.29 3.43
CA ALA A 125 3.46 -20.25 4.75
C ALA A 125 4.50 -20.31 5.89
N CYS A 126 5.49 -21.20 5.80
CA CYS A 126 6.58 -21.35 6.77
C CYS A 126 7.53 -20.15 6.80
N SER A 127 7.63 -19.36 5.73
CA SER A 127 8.47 -18.16 5.69
C SER A 127 7.70 -16.93 6.18
N LEU A 128 6.47 -16.76 5.69
CA LEU A 128 5.64 -15.61 6.04
C LEU A 128 5.12 -15.69 7.47
N THR A 129 4.85 -16.88 8.03
CA THR A 129 4.35 -17.01 9.40
C THR A 129 5.37 -16.52 10.44
N PRO A 130 6.64 -16.98 10.47
CA PRO A 130 7.63 -16.46 11.40
C PRO A 130 7.92 -14.97 11.19
N LEU A 131 8.03 -14.51 9.94
CA LEU A 131 8.17 -13.09 9.63
C LEU A 131 6.98 -12.27 10.17
N SER A 132 5.79 -12.85 10.09
CA SER A 132 4.58 -12.23 10.63
C SER A 132 4.66 -12.08 12.16
N VAL A 133 5.07 -13.15 12.85
CA VAL A 133 5.22 -13.15 14.31
C VAL A 133 6.32 -12.20 14.76
N ILE A 134 7.48 -12.21 14.10
CA ILE A 134 8.60 -11.33 14.42
C ILE A 134 8.21 -9.87 14.27
N SER A 135 7.56 -9.49 13.17
CA SER A 135 7.19 -8.07 13.01
C SER A 135 6.06 -7.66 13.94
N PHE A 136 5.11 -8.56 14.27
CA PHE A 136 4.12 -8.30 15.32
C PHE A 136 4.79 -8.02 16.67
N VAL A 137 5.73 -8.87 17.08
CA VAL A 137 6.51 -8.67 18.32
C VAL A 137 7.27 -7.34 18.28
N ASN A 138 7.90 -7.00 17.16
CA ASN A 138 8.57 -5.71 16.99
C ASN A 138 7.61 -4.54 17.19
N TYR A 139 6.40 -4.60 16.63
CA TYR A 139 5.39 -3.55 16.83
C TYR A 139 4.95 -3.43 18.30
N ILE A 140 4.79 -4.54 19.01
CA ILE A 140 4.47 -4.53 20.45
C ILE A 140 5.62 -3.91 21.25
N ILE A 141 6.88 -4.25 20.95
CA ILE A 141 8.06 -3.66 21.59
C ILE A 141 8.13 -2.15 21.34
N ILE A 142 7.92 -1.70 20.10
CA ILE A 142 7.90 -0.27 19.75
C ILE A 142 6.76 0.44 20.49
N LEU A 143 5.55 -0.14 20.50
CA LEU A 143 4.39 0.40 21.20
C LEU A 143 4.67 0.54 22.71
N PHE A 144 5.25 -0.49 23.32
CA PHE A 144 5.64 -0.49 24.72
C PHE A 144 6.72 0.56 25.00
N SER A 145 7.73 0.68 24.14
CA SER A 145 8.81 1.66 24.25
C SER A 145 8.27 3.10 24.19
N ILE A 146 7.35 3.38 23.26
CA ILE A 146 6.66 4.68 23.17
C ILE A 146 5.83 4.95 24.43
N ASN A 147 5.11 3.95 24.95
CA ASN A 147 4.30 4.10 26.15
C ASN A 147 5.15 4.30 27.41
N ARG A 148 6.28 3.61 27.55
CA ARG A 148 7.24 3.83 28.64
C ARG A 148 7.85 5.24 28.56
N LYS A 149 8.29 5.66 27.37
CA LYS A 149 8.84 7.01 27.17
C LYS A 149 7.80 8.08 27.51
N LYS A 150 6.54 7.89 27.12
CA LYS A 150 5.43 8.77 27.51
C LYS A 150 5.25 8.85 29.02
N ARG A 151 5.32 7.71 29.74
CA ARG A 151 5.19 7.68 31.19
C ARG A 151 6.35 8.39 31.90
N SER A 152 7.57 8.22 31.40
CA SER A 152 8.76 8.90 31.94
C SER A 152 8.74 10.41 31.68
N HIS A 153 8.27 10.84 30.50
CA HIS A 153 8.21 12.26 30.13
C HIS A 153 6.93 12.97 30.56
N ASN A 154 5.97 12.31 31.22
CA ASN A 154 4.79 13.00 31.76
C ASN A 154 5.14 14.08 32.83
N LEU A 155 6.40 14.19 33.25
CA LEU A 155 6.93 15.29 34.08
C LEU A 155 7.47 16.49 33.28
N GLN A 156 7.66 16.37 31.96
CA GLN A 156 8.10 17.45 31.08
C GLN A 156 7.22 17.45 29.83
N MET A 157 6.38 18.47 29.66
CA MET A 157 5.36 18.71 28.63
C MET A 157 5.85 18.67 27.15
N ASN A 158 6.57 17.64 26.74
CA ASN A 158 6.90 17.40 25.35
C ASN A 158 5.91 16.38 24.80
N SER A 159 5.00 16.86 23.96
CA SER A 159 4.05 16.05 23.21
C SER A 159 4.81 15.07 22.33
N ILE A 160 4.96 13.82 22.79
CA ILE A 160 5.18 12.72 21.85
C ILE A 160 4.09 12.85 20.80
N SER A 161 4.51 13.13 19.57
CA SER A 161 3.62 13.62 18.53
C SER A 161 2.54 12.58 18.27
N SER A 162 1.28 13.03 18.30
CA SER A 162 0.11 12.25 17.88
C SER A 162 0.34 11.55 16.52
N SER A 163 1.22 12.09 15.67
CA SER A 163 1.60 11.48 14.39
C SER A 163 2.33 10.15 14.52
N GLU A 164 3.28 9.99 15.45
CA GLU A 164 4.09 8.76 15.57
C GLU A 164 3.21 7.57 15.97
N LYS A 165 2.28 7.79 16.91
CA LYS A 165 1.32 6.77 17.32
C LYS A 165 0.39 6.37 16.18
N ARG A 166 -0.06 7.33 15.37
CA ARG A 166 -0.91 7.06 14.20
C ARG A 166 -0.18 6.22 13.16
N ILE A 167 1.08 6.57 12.85
CA ILE A 167 1.92 5.79 11.92
C ILE A 167 2.12 4.37 12.45
N LEU A 168 2.39 4.20 13.74
CA LEU A 168 2.55 2.87 14.33
C LEU A 168 1.27 2.03 14.25
N ILE A 169 0.11 2.60 14.62
CA ILE A 169 -1.19 1.92 14.54
C ILE A 169 -1.49 1.54 13.08
N GLN A 170 -1.20 2.44 12.14
CA GLN A 170 -1.32 2.19 10.71
C GLN A 170 -0.44 1.01 10.30
N SER A 171 0.85 0.99 10.67
CA SER A 171 1.74 -0.14 10.36
C SER A 171 1.26 -1.46 10.96
N ILE A 172 0.75 -1.46 12.21
CA ILE A 172 0.16 -2.65 12.84
C ILE A 172 -1.06 -3.13 12.06
N ALA A 173 -1.95 -2.21 11.66
CA ALA A 173 -3.17 -2.55 10.93
C ALA A 173 -2.84 -3.12 9.54
N LEU A 174 -1.95 -2.46 8.80
CA LEU A 174 -1.48 -2.92 7.48
C LEU A 174 -0.89 -4.32 7.58
N PHE A 175 0.02 -4.51 8.53
CA PHE A 175 0.69 -5.77 8.70
C PHE A 175 -0.24 -6.90 9.14
N SER A 176 -1.18 -6.62 10.05
CA SER A 176 -2.17 -7.60 10.50
C SER A 176 -3.08 -8.01 9.36
N LEU A 177 -3.50 -7.07 8.51
CA LEU A 177 -4.31 -7.35 7.32
C LEU A 177 -3.55 -8.21 6.30
N THR A 178 -2.30 -7.87 5.98
CA THR A 178 -1.47 -8.65 5.04
C THR A 178 -1.23 -10.07 5.57
N THR A 179 -0.87 -10.20 6.85
CA THR A 179 -0.64 -11.50 7.50
C THR A 179 -1.90 -12.36 7.48
N THR A 180 -3.04 -11.77 7.82
CA THR A 180 -4.33 -12.47 7.82
C THR A 180 -4.69 -12.95 6.42
N GLY A 181 -4.42 -12.16 5.37
CA GLY A 181 -4.63 -12.56 3.98
C GLY A 181 -3.80 -13.79 3.58
N VAL A 182 -2.49 -13.78 3.87
CA VAL A 182 -1.59 -14.91 3.60
C VAL A 182 -2.01 -16.17 4.39
N PHE A 183 -2.37 -15.98 5.66
CA PHE A 183 -2.85 -17.07 6.50
C PHE A 183 -4.10 -17.73 5.89
N PHE A 184 -5.06 -16.92 5.43
CA PHE A 184 -6.24 -17.45 4.76
C PHE A 184 -5.93 -18.21 3.47
N ASP A 185 -4.94 -17.77 2.68
CA ASP A 185 -4.52 -18.48 1.47
C ASP A 185 -4.03 -19.91 1.80
N PHE A 186 -3.23 -20.09 2.86
CA PHE A 186 -2.80 -21.42 3.30
C PHE A 186 -3.99 -22.32 3.70
N PHE A 187 -4.93 -21.80 4.49
CA PHE A 187 -6.12 -22.55 4.91
C PHE A 187 -7.03 -22.91 3.74
N ASN A 188 -7.12 -22.02 2.75
CA ASN A 188 -7.91 -22.20 1.53
C ASN A 188 -7.48 -23.44 0.74
N PHE A 189 -6.17 -23.68 0.65
CA PHE A 189 -5.64 -24.79 -0.15
C PHE A 189 -5.73 -26.14 0.56
N TYR A 190 -5.62 -26.19 1.89
CA TYR A 190 -5.37 -27.46 2.60
C TYR A 190 -6.36 -27.84 3.71
N LEU A 191 -7.06 -26.87 4.32
CA LEU A 191 -7.84 -27.15 5.53
C LEU A 191 -9.34 -26.95 5.34
N LEU A 192 -9.74 -26.05 4.45
CA LEU A 192 -11.14 -25.72 4.24
C LEU A 192 -11.78 -26.56 3.13
N PRO A 193 -13.08 -26.86 3.23
CA PRO A 193 -13.77 -27.64 2.22
C PRO A 193 -13.76 -26.90 0.87
N ALA A 194 -13.47 -27.64 -0.19
CA ALA A 194 -13.27 -27.13 -1.55
C ALA A 194 -14.59 -26.72 -2.24
N THR A 195 -15.34 -25.81 -1.64
CA THR A 195 -16.59 -25.28 -2.18
C THR A 195 -16.35 -23.96 -2.89
N LYS A 196 -17.05 -23.73 -4.02
CA LYS A 196 -16.98 -22.48 -4.81
C LYS A 196 -17.06 -21.22 -3.93
N TRP A 197 -18.01 -21.21 -2.99
CA TRP A 197 -18.26 -20.07 -2.12
C TRP A 197 -17.17 -19.84 -1.08
N MET A 198 -16.54 -20.90 -0.56
CA MET A 198 -15.41 -20.76 0.35
C MET A 198 -14.24 -20.07 -0.35
N TYR A 199 -13.90 -20.52 -1.56
CA TYR A 199 -12.84 -19.92 -2.37
C TYR A 199 -13.12 -18.46 -2.70
N PHE A 200 -14.35 -18.16 -3.11
CA PHE A 200 -14.78 -16.80 -3.39
C PHE A 200 -14.67 -15.90 -2.14
N MET A 201 -15.17 -16.34 -0.99
CA MET A 201 -15.13 -15.54 0.25
C MET A 201 -13.70 -15.27 0.72
N LEU A 202 -12.81 -16.27 0.66
CA LEU A 202 -11.42 -16.09 1.05
C LEU A 202 -10.69 -15.13 0.10
N ASN A 203 -10.94 -15.25 -1.21
CA ASN A 203 -10.37 -14.32 -2.18
C ASN A 203 -10.96 -12.90 -2.03
N LEU A 204 -12.22 -12.77 -1.62
CA LEU A 204 -12.84 -11.48 -1.31
C LEU A 204 -12.21 -10.84 -0.06
N ILE A 205 -11.98 -11.61 1.00
CA ILE A 205 -11.28 -11.16 2.21
C ILE A 205 -9.87 -10.70 1.85
N ARG A 206 -9.14 -11.51 1.08
CA ARG A 206 -7.80 -11.16 0.59
C ARG A 206 -7.80 -9.88 -0.22
N GLN A 207 -8.72 -9.76 -1.18
CA GLN A 207 -8.86 -8.57 -2.00
C GLN A 207 -9.20 -7.33 -1.16
N THR A 208 -10.04 -7.50 -0.15
CA THR A 208 -10.39 -6.41 0.78
C THR A 208 -9.15 -5.96 1.56
N CYS A 209 -8.33 -6.89 2.05
CA CYS A 209 -7.09 -6.56 2.74
C CYS A 209 -6.16 -5.73 1.85
N ILE A 210 -5.98 -6.13 0.58
CA ILE A 210 -5.17 -5.41 -0.41
C ILE A 210 -5.70 -3.99 -0.64
N VAL A 211 -7.02 -3.83 -0.85
CA VAL A 211 -7.65 -2.53 -1.10
C VAL A 211 -7.54 -1.61 0.11
N MET A 212 -7.62 -2.18 1.32
CA MET A 212 -7.53 -1.41 2.55
C MET A 212 -6.14 -0.83 2.78
N VAL A 213 -5.05 -1.43 2.25
CA VAL A 213 -3.69 -0.93 2.45
C VAL A 213 -3.52 0.54 2.02
N PRO A 214 -3.73 0.92 0.75
CA PRO A 214 -3.60 2.31 0.32
C PRO A 214 -4.65 3.22 0.97
N LEU A 215 -5.85 2.72 1.27
CA LEU A 215 -6.89 3.51 1.95
C LEU A 215 -6.48 3.88 3.38
N LEU A 216 -5.98 2.92 4.15
CA LEU A 216 -5.46 3.16 5.50
C LEU A 216 -4.27 4.11 5.47
N ASN A 217 -3.40 4.00 4.45
CA ASN A 217 -2.32 4.95 4.22
C ASN A 217 -2.83 6.39 4.05
N LEU A 218 -3.85 6.60 3.21
CA LEU A 218 -4.45 7.93 3.01
C LEU A 218 -5.21 8.44 4.24
N LEU A 219 -5.87 7.55 4.99
CA LEU A 219 -6.67 7.94 6.15
C LEU A 219 -5.82 8.34 7.35
N PHE A 220 -4.80 7.56 7.68
CA PHE A 220 -4.00 7.75 8.89
C PHE A 220 -2.78 8.66 8.70
N ASN A 221 -2.22 8.73 7.48
CA ASN A 221 -1.09 9.59 7.21
C ASN A 221 -1.55 11.00 6.82
N VAL A 222 -1.66 11.89 7.82
CA VAL A 222 -2.12 13.27 7.63
C VAL A 222 -1.24 14.04 6.64
N SER A 223 0.08 13.88 6.70
CA SER A 223 1.01 14.54 5.78
C SER A 223 0.74 14.13 4.33
N LEU A 224 0.59 12.83 4.10
CA LEU A 224 0.29 12.29 2.79
C LEU A 224 -1.10 12.70 2.29
N ARG A 225 -2.09 12.72 3.18
CA ARG A 225 -3.46 13.16 2.88
C ARG A 225 -3.52 14.61 2.43
N MET A 226 -2.83 15.51 3.13
CA MET A 226 -2.79 16.93 2.75
C MET A 226 -2.20 17.10 1.35
N LYS A 227 -1.11 16.37 1.05
CA LYS A 227 -0.48 16.40 -0.27
C LYS A 227 -1.32 15.75 -1.38
N ALA A 228 -2.00 14.65 -1.07
CA ALA A 228 -2.97 14.05 -1.96
C ALA A 228 -4.13 15.01 -2.30
N LEU A 229 -4.67 15.72 -1.30
CA LEU A 229 -5.73 16.72 -1.52
C LEU A 229 -5.25 17.91 -2.34
N GLU A 230 -4.03 18.40 -2.11
CA GLU A 230 -3.41 19.44 -2.94
C GLU A 230 -3.28 18.98 -4.40
N PHE A 231 -2.84 17.74 -4.63
CA PHE A 231 -2.73 17.14 -5.96
C PHE A 231 -4.09 16.99 -6.63
N ILE A 232 -5.10 16.46 -5.94
CA ILE A 232 -6.47 16.31 -6.47
C ILE A 232 -7.06 17.67 -6.84
N LYS A 233 -6.88 18.69 -5.98
CA LYS A 233 -7.35 20.06 -6.24
C LYS A 233 -6.65 20.64 -7.47
N TYR A 234 -5.34 20.45 -7.61
CA TYR A 234 -4.59 20.88 -8.78
C TYR A 234 -5.04 20.18 -10.07
N ALA A 235 -5.20 18.86 -10.04
CA ALA A 235 -5.67 18.07 -11.17
C ALA A 235 -7.11 18.44 -11.58
N GLY A 236 -8.01 18.61 -10.61
CA GLY A 236 -9.38 19.08 -10.82
C GLY A 236 -9.42 20.47 -11.44
N ASN A 237 -8.64 21.43 -10.92
CA ASN A 237 -8.55 22.76 -11.51
C ASN A 237 -8.01 22.74 -12.94
N ARG A 238 -7.11 21.82 -13.28
CA ARG A 238 -6.57 21.68 -14.65
C ARG A 238 -7.57 21.05 -15.61
N LEU A 239 -8.37 20.10 -15.14
CA LEU A 239 -9.35 19.39 -15.98
C LEU A 239 -10.65 20.20 -16.16
N TRP A 240 -11.06 20.99 -15.16
CA TRP A 240 -12.29 21.81 -15.21
C TRP A 240 -12.04 23.31 -15.48
N GLY A 241 -10.80 23.78 -15.37
CA GLY A 241 -10.46 25.20 -15.48
C GLY A 241 -10.08 25.63 -16.90
N SER A 242 -10.78 26.65 -17.40
CA SER A 242 -10.38 27.43 -18.57
C SER A 242 -8.97 28.05 -18.36
N PRO A 243 -8.11 28.17 -19.39
CA PRO A 243 -6.67 28.49 -19.27
C PRO A 243 -6.29 29.81 -18.58
N THR A 244 -7.25 30.65 -18.21
CA THR A 244 -7.03 32.02 -17.72
C THR A 244 -6.62 32.12 -16.25
N ALA A 245 -6.81 31.08 -15.43
CA ALA A 245 -6.53 31.15 -13.98
C ALA A 245 -5.06 30.91 -13.58
N LEU A 246 -4.20 30.41 -14.48
CA LEU A 246 -2.83 30.01 -14.13
C LEU A 246 -1.85 31.20 -13.94
N ARG A 247 -2.28 32.45 -14.21
CA ARG A 247 -1.40 33.62 -14.19
C ARG A 247 -1.31 34.34 -12.84
N CYS A 248 -2.20 34.07 -11.88
CA CYS A 248 -2.23 34.83 -10.62
C CYS A 248 -1.52 34.15 -9.43
N THR A 249 -1.34 32.83 -9.40
CA THR A 249 -0.76 32.15 -8.23
C THR A 249 0.77 32.20 -8.16
N THR A 250 1.46 32.42 -9.28
CA THR A 250 2.93 32.52 -9.29
C THR A 250 3.42 33.79 -8.56
N ILE A 251 2.61 34.84 -8.48
CA ILE A 251 2.97 36.13 -7.87
C ILE A 251 2.88 36.09 -6.33
N ALA A 252 2.07 35.19 -5.75
CA ALA A 252 1.90 35.12 -4.29
C ALA A 252 3.00 34.33 -3.56
N SER A 253 3.69 33.39 -4.25
CA SER A 253 4.72 32.56 -3.61
C SER A 253 6.10 33.23 -3.48
N THR A 254 6.39 34.23 -4.31
CA THR A 254 7.62 35.04 -4.23
C THR A 254 7.59 36.04 -3.07
N ASN A 255 6.40 36.49 -2.64
CA ASN A 255 6.30 37.52 -1.60
C ASN A 255 6.44 36.98 -0.16
N HIS A 256 6.23 35.67 0.08
CA HIS A 256 6.45 35.07 1.40
C HIS A 256 7.90 34.62 1.65
N ALA A 257 8.72 34.49 0.60
CA ALA A 257 10.17 34.30 0.77
C ALA A 257 10.90 35.60 1.15
N ALA A 258 10.33 36.77 0.81
CA ALA A 258 10.92 38.07 1.11
C ALA A 258 10.69 38.55 2.57
N THR A 259 9.75 37.97 3.31
CA THR A 259 9.43 38.41 4.70
C THR A 259 10.21 37.67 5.80
N LYS A 260 11.16 36.78 5.44
CA LYS A 260 12.01 36.07 6.41
C LYS A 260 13.47 36.55 6.45
N LEU A 261 13.80 37.66 5.79
CA LEU A 261 15.05 38.40 5.96
C LEU A 261 14.81 39.62 6.87
N GLY A 262 14.57 39.36 8.15
CA GLY A 262 14.23 40.42 9.10
C GLY A 262 14.18 39.93 10.54
N THR A 263 15.24 39.25 10.99
CA THR A 263 15.51 39.16 12.43
C THR A 263 16.73 40.02 12.73
N PRO A 264 16.57 41.13 13.49
CA PRO A 264 17.69 41.96 13.90
C PRO A 264 18.58 41.17 14.86
N GLN A 265 19.89 41.30 14.66
CA GLN A 265 20.90 40.95 15.64
C GLN A 265 20.63 41.69 16.96
N LEU A 266 20.16 40.96 17.97
CA LEU A 266 20.32 41.38 19.36
C LEU A 266 21.62 40.79 19.88
N ARG A 267 22.67 41.56 19.59
CA ARG A 267 23.98 41.61 20.22
C ARG A 267 23.80 41.76 21.73
N ASN A 268 23.76 40.65 22.48
CA ASN A 268 24.04 40.69 23.91
C ASN A 268 25.54 40.46 24.13
N GLN A 269 26.26 41.59 24.06
CA GLN A 269 27.47 41.80 24.84
C GLN A 269 27.08 41.86 26.33
N SER A 270 27.60 40.96 27.15
CA SER A 270 27.87 41.19 28.57
C SER A 270 28.91 40.14 28.97
N GLN A 271 30.18 40.50 28.82
CA GLN A 271 31.01 41.00 29.92
C GLN A 271 31.37 39.89 30.91
N LEU A 272 32.57 39.34 30.68
CA LEU A 272 33.42 38.78 31.72
C LEU A 272 33.53 39.77 32.89
N PRO A 273 33.60 39.25 34.12
CA PRO A 273 34.49 39.77 35.12
C PRO A 273 35.62 38.75 35.40
N ASN A 274 36.85 39.09 35.02
CA ASN A 274 38.02 38.81 35.88
C ASN A 274 37.96 39.86 37.00
N PRO A 275 38.12 39.51 38.30
CA PRO A 275 39.43 39.15 38.89
C PRO A 275 39.29 38.06 40.00
N ALA A 276 40.32 37.47 40.62
CA ALA A 276 41.74 37.76 40.80
C ALA A 276 42.53 36.43 40.85
#